data_AF-A0A660TXK5-F1
#
_entry.id   AF-A0A660TXK5-F1
#
_cell.length_a   1.000
_cell.length_b   1.000
_cell.length_c   1.000
_cell.angle_alpha   90.00
_cell.angle_beta   90.00
_cell.angle_gamma   90.00
#
_symmetry.space_group_name_H-M   'P 1'
#
loop_
_entity.id
_entity.type
_entity.pdbx_description
1 polymer ?
#
loop_
_entity_poly.entity_id
_entity_poly.type
_entity_poly.pdbx_seq_one_letter_code
_entity_poly.pdbx_strand_id
1 'polypeptide(L)'
;MKIGLNVILLYAFTLAALLFSAYKDRKKTKKAVLKGLKSLNNILPQFITVLVIVSIVLSLFDEALMTRILGEDSGFLSTIGAAVVGSITLIPGFIAFPVASELLRSGAGIVPVATFISTLMMVGIVTLPMEIEYLGKRAA
;
A
#
# COMPACT_ATOMS: atom_id res chain seq x y z
N MET A 1 -3.93 14.05 15.21
CA MET A 1 -2.79 13.59 14.38
C MET A 1 -1.54 14.38 14.80
N LYS A 2 -0.62 13.79 15.58
CA LYS A 2 0.65 14.45 15.92
C LYS A 2 1.60 14.24 14.74
N ILE A 3 2.02 15.31 14.08
CA ILE A 3 3.01 15.23 13.00
C ILE A 3 4.36 14.90 13.64
N GLY A 4 4.94 13.76 13.27
CA GLY A 4 6.23 13.32 13.79
C GLY A 4 7.38 14.21 13.30
N LEU A 5 8.42 14.36 14.12
CA LEU A 5 9.62 15.13 13.78
C LEU A 5 10.26 14.68 12.46
N ASN A 6 10.23 13.37 12.18
CA ASN A 6 10.69 12.77 10.93
C ASN A 6 9.96 13.32 9.69
N VAL A 7 8.64 13.52 9.77
CA VAL A 7 7.84 14.06 8.65
C VAL A 7 8.21 15.51 8.40
N ILE A 8 8.38 16.29 9.49
CA ILE A 8 8.79 17.70 9.41
C ILE A 8 10.16 17.83 8.75
N LEU A 9 11.14 17.02 9.19
CA LEU A 9 12.48 17.01 8.61
C LEU A 9 12.47 16.66 7.12
N LEU A 10 11.69 15.66 6.72
CA LEU A 10 11.60 15.23 5.34
C LEU A 10 10.97 16.30 4.43
N TYR A 11 9.93 16.98 4.91
CA TYR A 11 9.29 18.08 4.21
C TYR A 11 10.19 19.32 4.13
N ALA A 12 10.89 19.66 5.21
CA ALA A 12 11.85 20.75 5.22
C ALA A 12 12.99 20.51 4.21
N PHE A 13 13.55 19.30 4.20
CA PHE A 13 14.58 18.91 3.24
C PHE A 13 14.08 18.96 1.80
N THR A 14 12.88 18.43 1.53
CA THR A 14 12.29 18.43 0.19
C THR A 14 12.01 19.86 -0.29
N LEU A 15 11.52 20.74 0.59
CA LEU A 15 11.28 22.14 0.28
C LEU A 15 12.60 22.86 -0.04
N ALA A 16 13.64 22.65 0.78
CA ALA A 16 14.96 23.23 0.55
C ALA A 16 15.56 22.77 -0.80
N ALA A 17 15.47 21.47 -1.11
CA ALA A 17 15.92 20.92 -2.39
C ALA A 17 15.13 21.49 -3.58
N LEU A 18 13.82 21.68 -3.43
CA LEU A 18 12.97 22.26 -4.47
C LEU A 18 13.30 23.74 -4.70
N LEU A 19 13.52 24.51 -3.62
CA LEU A 19 13.94 25.91 -3.70
C LEU A 19 15.33 26.04 -4.34
N PHE A 20 16.28 25.18 -3.95
CA PHE A 20 17.60 25.12 -4.57
C PHE A 20 17.52 24.77 -6.06
N SER A 21 16.67 23.80 -6.43
CA SER A 21 16.40 23.47 -7.83
C SER A 21 15.83 24.65 -8.59
N ALA A 22 14.86 25.37 -8.00
CA ALA A 22 14.23 26.54 -8.61
C ALA A 22 15.21 27.71 -8.74
N TYR A 23 16.14 27.89 -7.81
CA TYR A 23 17.22 28.86 -7.94
C TYR A 23 18.13 28.55 -9.12
N LYS A 24 18.46 27.26 -9.33
CA LYS A 24 19.37 26.81 -10.39
C LYS A 24 18.74 26.86 -11.79
N ASP A 25 17.50 26.39 -11.95
CA ASP A 25 16.78 26.43 -13.23
C ASP A 25 15.26 26.34 -13.03
N ARG A 26 14.60 27.50 -12.97
CA ARG A 26 13.14 27.60 -12.82
C ARG A 26 12.37 26.87 -13.92
N LYS A 27 12.85 26.86 -15.16
CA LYS A 27 12.14 26.22 -16.28
C LYS A 27 12.15 24.70 -16.10
N LYS A 28 13.32 24.13 -15.77
CA LYS A 28 13.48 22.70 -15.53
C LYS A 28 12.72 22.25 -14.28
N THR A 29 12.78 23.01 -13.19
CA THR A 29 12.01 22.71 -11.96
C THR A 29 10.52 22.71 -12.23
N LYS A 30 9.98 23.74 -12.90
CA LYS A 30 8.55 23.80 -13.24
C LYS A 30 8.12 22.60 -14.09
N LYS A 31 8.93 22.21 -15.09
CA LYS A 31 8.65 21.03 -15.93
C LYS A 31 8.66 19.72 -15.11
N ALA A 32 9.60 19.56 -14.19
CA ALA A 32 9.68 18.39 -13.31
C ALA A 32 8.46 18.31 -12.37
N VAL A 33 8.07 19.42 -11.74
CA VAL A 33 6.90 19.49 -10.85
C VAL A 33 5.62 19.16 -11.63
N LEU A 34 5.42 19.75 -12.82
CA LEU A 34 4.27 19.44 -13.68
C LEU A 34 4.22 17.96 -14.07
N LYS A 35 5.37 17.34 -14.37
CA LYS A 35 5.45 15.91 -14.67
C LYS A 35 5.06 15.07 -13.45
N GLY A 36 5.53 15.44 -12.27
CA GLY A 36 5.15 14.79 -11.01
C GLY A 36 3.65 14.89 -10.73
N LEU A 37 3.07 16.09 -10.84
CA LEU A 37 1.64 16.33 -10.67
C LEU A 37 0.80 15.56 -11.70
N LYS A 38 1.24 15.48 -12.96
CA LYS A 38 0.57 14.69 -13.99
C LYS A 38 0.61 13.19 -13.66
N SER A 39 1.76 12.69 -13.19
CA SER A 39 1.88 11.30 -12.74
C SER A 39 0.96 11.01 -11.55
N LEU A 40 0.85 11.93 -10.60
CA LEU A 40 -0.06 11.82 -9.47
C LEU A 40 -1.52 11.77 -9.95
N ASN A 41 -1.93 12.68 -10.83
CA ASN A 41 -3.28 12.69 -11.39
C ASN A 41 -3.61 11.44 -12.21
N ASN A 42 -2.62 10.76 -12.79
CA ASN A 42 -2.86 9.50 -13.49
C ASN A 42 -3.15 8.34 -12.52
N ILE A 43 -2.50 8.30 -11.36
CA ILE A 43 -2.69 7.23 -10.36
C ILE A 43 -3.87 7.52 -9.42
N LEU A 44 -4.24 8.80 -9.23
CA LEU A 44 -5.23 9.24 -8.25
C LEU A 44 -6.62 8.62 -8.47
N PRO A 45 -7.19 8.54 -9.70
CA PRO A 45 -8.51 7.95 -9.91
C PRO A 45 -8.55 6.48 -9.52
N GLN A 46 -7.53 5.72 -9.91
CA GLN A 46 -7.41 4.31 -9.55
C GLN A 46 -7.22 4.15 -8.04
N PHE A 47 -6.37 4.98 -7.43
CA PHE A 47 -6.12 4.98 -6.00
C PHE A 47 -7.40 5.22 -5.19
N ILE A 48 -8.16 6.27 -5.51
CA ILE A 48 -9.43 6.60 -4.85
C ILE A 48 -10.44 5.46 -5.04
N THR A 49 -10.56 4.93 -6.26
CA THR A 49 -11.50 3.84 -6.55
C THR A 49 -11.23 2.63 -5.67
N VAL A 50 -9.96 2.22 -5.54
CA VAL A 50 -9.63 1.07 -4.69
C VAL A 50 -9.86 1.37 -3.21
N LEU A 51 -9.50 2.57 -2.73
CA LEU A 51 -9.80 2.96 -1.35
C LEU A 51 -11.29 2.93 -1.04
N VAL A 52 -12.15 3.42 -1.95
CA VAL A 52 -13.60 3.40 -1.78
C VAL A 52 -14.12 1.96 -1.74
N ILE A 53 -13.70 1.10 -2.67
CA ILE A 53 -14.09 -0.31 -2.69
C ILE A 53 -13.69 -1.00 -1.38
N VAL A 54 -12.44 -0.83 -0.95
CA VAL A 54 -11.95 -1.41 0.31
C VAL A 54 -12.76 -0.87 1.49
N SER A 55 -13.01 0.44 1.55
CA SER A 55 -13.77 1.04 2.65
C SER A 55 -15.22 0.54 2.69
N ILE A 56 -15.86 0.34 1.54
CA ILE A 56 -17.20 -0.25 1.46
C ILE A 56 -17.15 -1.69 1.97
N VAL A 57 -16.20 -2.50 1.49
CA VAL A 57 -16.06 -3.90 1.92
C VAL A 57 -15.83 -3.96 3.42
N LEU A 58 -14.89 -3.17 3.97
CA LEU A 58 -14.61 -3.12 5.40
C LEU A 58 -15.80 -2.62 6.22
N SER A 59 -16.60 -1.68 5.70
CA SER A 59 -17.83 -1.21 6.34
C SER A 59 -18.92 -2.29 6.44
N LEU A 60 -18.86 -3.36 5.64
CA LEU A 60 -19.78 -4.49 5.76
C LEU A 60 -19.39 -5.44 6.89
N PHE A 61 -18.18 -5.32 7.44
CA PHE A 61 -17.72 -6.11 8.58
C PHE A 61 -17.78 -5.27 9.85
N ASP A 62 -18.41 -5.80 10.88
CA ASP A 62 -18.38 -5.20 12.21
C ASP A 62 -17.02 -5.49 12.90
N GLU A 63 -16.60 -4.61 13.80
CA GLU A 63 -15.34 -4.72 14.57
C GLU A 63 -15.24 -6.08 15.26
N ALA A 64 -16.36 -6.60 15.80
CA ALA A 64 -16.42 -7.91 16.42
C ALA A 64 -16.08 -9.06 15.47
N LEU A 65 -16.48 -8.97 14.19
CA LEU A 65 -16.13 -9.97 13.18
C LEU A 65 -14.67 -9.83 12.75
N MET A 66 -14.18 -8.59 12.61
CA MET A 66 -12.77 -8.33 12.27
C MET A 66 -11.82 -8.85 13.35
N THR A 67 -12.09 -8.54 14.63
CA THR A 67 -11.29 -9.05 15.75
C THR A 67 -11.35 -10.57 15.87
N ARG A 68 -12.46 -11.22 15.49
CA ARG A 68 -12.59 -12.67 15.55
C ARG A 68 -11.89 -13.42 14.40
N ILE A 69 -11.78 -12.80 13.22
CA ILE A 69 -11.22 -13.43 12.02
C ILE A 69 -9.74 -13.06 11.84
N LEU A 70 -9.39 -11.80 12.12
CA LEU A 70 -8.07 -11.22 11.89
C LEU A 70 -7.43 -10.62 13.15
N GLY A 71 -8.12 -10.59 14.30
CA GLY A 71 -7.58 -10.03 15.55
C GLY A 71 -6.46 -10.87 16.15
N GLU A 72 -5.74 -10.29 17.11
CA GLU A 72 -4.57 -10.94 17.74
C GLU A 72 -4.90 -12.27 18.42
N ASP A 73 -6.10 -12.38 19.00
CA ASP A 73 -6.58 -13.61 19.65
C ASP A 73 -7.10 -14.68 18.67
N SER A 74 -7.20 -14.37 17.37
CA SER A 74 -7.67 -15.30 16.34
C SER A 74 -6.70 -16.46 16.06
N GLY A 75 -5.51 -16.41 16.66
CA GLY A 75 -4.50 -17.46 16.59
C GLY A 75 -3.87 -17.63 15.21
N PHE A 76 -3.06 -18.67 15.05
CA PHE A 76 -2.23 -18.93 13.87
C PHE A 76 -3.03 -19.11 12.55
N LEU A 77 -4.31 -19.49 12.64
CA LEU A 77 -5.19 -19.65 11.47
C LEU A 77 -5.46 -18.32 10.75
N SER A 78 -5.57 -17.22 11.48
CA SER A 78 -5.75 -15.88 10.90
C SER A 78 -4.57 -15.48 10.01
N THR A 79 -3.35 -15.79 10.46
CA THR A 79 -2.10 -15.54 9.74
C THR A 79 -2.00 -16.38 8.46
N ILE A 80 -2.36 -17.66 8.50
CA ILE A 80 -2.38 -18.50 7.29
C ILE A 80 -3.44 -17.99 6.31
N GLY A 81 -4.64 -17.66 6.79
CA GLY A 81 -5.70 -17.09 5.96
C GLY A 81 -5.26 -15.80 5.28
N ALA A 82 -4.67 -14.89 6.05
CA ALA A 82 -4.07 -13.65 5.55
C ALA A 82 -2.97 -13.90 4.50
N ALA A 83 -2.11 -14.90 4.73
CA ALA A 83 -1.06 -15.28 3.79
C ALA A 83 -1.63 -15.73 2.44
N VAL A 84 -2.64 -16.61 2.47
CA VAL A 84 -3.30 -17.14 1.26
C VAL A 84 -4.01 -16.02 0.51
N VAL A 85 -4.81 -15.21 1.20
CA VAL A 85 -5.54 -14.09 0.59
C VAL A 85 -4.56 -13.09 -0.02
N GLY A 86 -3.49 -12.73 0.70
CA GLY A 86 -2.46 -11.86 0.19
C GLY A 86 -1.81 -12.41 -1.07
N SER A 87 -1.44 -13.70 -1.10
CA SER A 87 -0.76 -14.32 -2.25
C SER A 87 -1.61 -14.36 -3.53
N ILE A 88 -2.94 -14.41 -3.40
CA ILE A 88 -3.88 -14.42 -4.54
C ILE A 88 -4.29 -13.00 -4.94
N THR A 89 -4.18 -12.05 -4.01
CA THR A 89 -4.52 -10.65 -4.26
C THR A 89 -3.35 -9.95 -4.92
N LEU A 90 -3.60 -9.03 -5.86
CA LEU A 90 -2.55 -8.20 -6.47
C LEU A 90 -2.93 -6.73 -6.36
N ILE A 91 -2.55 -6.12 -5.23
CA ILE A 91 -2.77 -4.70 -4.96
C ILE A 91 -1.42 -3.98 -5.01
N PRO A 92 -1.30 -2.86 -5.74
CA PRO A 92 -0.09 -2.05 -5.73
C PRO A 92 0.30 -1.60 -4.30
N GLY A 93 1.60 -1.62 -4.00
CA GLY A 93 2.09 -1.34 -2.63
C GLY A 93 1.67 0.02 -2.06
N PHE A 94 1.48 1.05 -2.90
CA PHE A 94 1.01 2.35 -2.44
C PHE A 94 -0.44 2.35 -1.92
N ILE A 95 -1.25 1.36 -2.31
CA ILE A 95 -2.61 1.14 -1.79
C ILE A 95 -2.59 0.22 -0.56
N ALA A 96 -1.69 -0.77 -0.53
CA ALA A 96 -1.63 -1.76 0.53
C ALA A 96 -1.49 -1.14 1.94
N PHE A 97 -0.69 -0.07 2.09
CA PHE A 97 -0.48 0.58 3.39
C PHE A 97 -1.73 1.27 3.95
N PRO A 98 -2.48 2.10 3.19
CA PRO A 98 -3.79 2.58 3.63
C PRO A 98 -4.76 1.46 4.04
N VAL A 99 -4.83 0.37 3.27
CA VAL A 99 -5.70 -0.78 3.59
C VAL A 99 -5.30 -1.40 4.92
N ALA A 100 -4.01 -1.64 5.15
CA ALA A 100 -3.54 -2.16 6.42
C ALA A 100 -3.79 -1.21 7.58
N SER A 101 -3.61 0.09 7.39
CA SER A 101 -3.96 1.07 8.40
C SER A 101 -5.44 0.99 8.77
N GLU A 102 -6.33 0.77 7.80
CA GLU A 102 -7.75 0.64 8.08
C GLU A 102 -8.08 -0.68 8.78
N LEU A 103 -7.52 -1.81 8.32
CA LEU A 103 -7.66 -3.11 8.98
C LEU A 103 -7.25 -3.06 10.45
N LEU A 104 -6.11 -2.44 10.75
CA LEU A 104 -5.64 -2.25 12.13
C LEU A 104 -6.58 -1.36 12.94
N ARG A 105 -7.12 -0.29 12.34
CA ARG A 105 -8.12 0.57 12.98
C ARG A 105 -9.43 -0.16 13.26
N SER A 106 -9.81 -1.13 12.41
CA SER A 106 -10.98 -1.99 12.57
C SER A 106 -10.76 -3.20 13.50
N GLY A 107 -9.63 -3.26 14.22
CA GLY A 107 -9.38 -4.30 15.23
C GLY A 107 -8.69 -5.57 14.71
N ALA A 108 -8.13 -5.55 13.51
CA ALA A 108 -7.24 -6.62 13.04
C ALA A 108 -5.90 -6.58 13.77
N GLY A 109 -5.31 -7.75 14.00
CA GLY A 109 -4.02 -7.92 14.65
C GLY A 109 -2.86 -7.54 13.74
N ILE A 110 -1.76 -7.11 14.35
CA ILE A 110 -0.56 -6.67 13.62
C ILE A 110 0.04 -7.81 12.79
N VAL A 111 0.09 -9.03 13.35
CA VAL A 111 0.71 -10.17 12.67
C VAL A 111 -0.08 -10.58 11.41
N PRO A 112 -1.39 -10.84 11.43
CA PRO A 112 -2.14 -11.16 10.22
C PRO A 112 -2.07 -10.04 9.17
N VAL A 113 -2.16 -8.77 9.57
CA VAL A 113 -2.07 -7.64 8.64
C VAL A 113 -0.68 -7.54 8.00
N ALA A 114 0.39 -7.71 8.78
CA ALA A 114 1.76 -7.71 8.27
C ALA A 114 1.99 -8.89 7.32
N THR A 115 1.49 -10.08 7.66
CA THR A 115 1.56 -11.25 6.79
C THR A 115 0.79 -11.05 5.50
N PHE A 116 -0.43 -10.49 5.56
CA PHE A 116 -1.22 -10.14 4.38
C PHE A 116 -0.44 -9.20 3.44
N ILE A 117 0.11 -8.09 3.95
CA ILE A 117 0.92 -7.17 3.13
C ILE A 117 2.13 -7.90 2.55
N SER A 118 2.82 -8.70 3.37
CA SER A 118 4.05 -9.36 2.95
C SER A 118 3.77 -10.32 1.80
N THR A 119 2.75 -11.17 1.91
CA THR A 119 2.44 -12.14 0.85
C THR A 119 1.83 -11.47 -0.38
N LEU A 120 1.03 -10.43 -0.19
CA LEU A 120 0.51 -9.57 -1.26
C LEU A 120 1.59 -8.98 -2.16
N MET A 121 2.76 -8.64 -1.60
CA MET A 121 3.84 -8.03 -2.36
C MET A 121 4.92 -9.02 -2.80
N MET A 122 5.13 -10.11 -2.05
CA MET A 122 6.26 -11.03 -2.27
C MET A 122 5.86 -12.32 -2.99
N VAL A 123 4.60 -12.72 -2.96
CA VAL A 123 4.16 -14.00 -3.51
C VAL A 123 3.36 -13.76 -4.79
N GLY A 124 3.97 -14.05 -5.94
CA GLY A 124 3.42 -13.79 -7.26
C GLY A 124 2.51 -14.88 -7.81
N ILE A 125 1.49 -15.38 -7.08
CA ILE A 125 0.63 -16.46 -7.64
C ILE A 125 -0.07 -15.99 -8.92
N VAL A 126 -0.58 -14.74 -8.91
CA VAL A 126 -1.25 -14.14 -10.07
C VAL A 126 -0.27 -13.85 -11.21
N THR A 127 0.98 -13.54 -10.90
CA THR A 127 2.03 -13.23 -11.89
C THR A 127 2.78 -14.48 -12.36
N LEU A 128 2.63 -15.62 -11.69
CA LEU A 128 3.29 -16.89 -12.02
C LEU A 128 3.11 -17.33 -13.49
N PRO A 129 1.93 -17.23 -14.13
CA PRO A 129 1.78 -17.60 -15.53
C PRO A 129 2.68 -16.77 -16.45
N MET A 130 2.75 -15.46 -16.19
CA MET A 130 3.63 -14.54 -16.91
C MET A 130 5.09 -14.85 -16.62
N GLU A 131 5.46 -15.08 -15.37
CA GLU A 131 6.84 -15.42 -14.99
C GLU A 131 7.29 -16.72 -15.67
N ILE A 132 6.44 -17.74 -15.73
CA ILE A 132 6.72 -19.00 -16.44
C ILE A 132 6.95 -18.77 -17.93
N GLU A 133 6.15 -17.90 -18.57
CA GLU A 133 6.26 -17.59 -20.00
C GLU A 133 7.57 -16.86 -20.32
N TYR A 134 7.94 -15.87 -19.50
CA TYR A 134 9.10 -15.00 -19.78
C TYR A 134 10.42 -15.52 -19.20
N LEU A 135 10.41 -16.23 -18.06
CA LEU A 135 11.60 -16.69 -17.34
C LEU A 135 11.79 -18.21 -17.40
N GLY A 136 10.74 -18.96 -17.75
CA GLY A 136 10.73 -20.41 -17.78
C GLY A 136 10.45 -21.03 -16.40
N LYS A 137 9.82 -22.21 -16.39
CA LYS A 137 9.32 -22.94 -15.20
C LYS A 137 10.32 -23.23 -14.08
N ARG A 138 11.63 -23.08 -14.33
CA ARG A 138 12.68 -23.33 -13.33
C ARG A 138 13.08 -22.06 -12.57
N ALA A 139 12.83 -20.90 -13.16
CA ALA A 139 13.19 -19.59 -12.61
C ALA A 139 11.97 -18.81 -12.11
N ALA A 140 10.77 -19.18 -12.57
CA ALA A 140 9.48 -18.82 -11.98
C ALA A 140 9.13 -19.76 -10.83
#